data_AF-A0A6N2SF29-F1
#
_entry.id   AF-A0A6N2SF29-F1
#
_cell.length_a   1.000
_cell.length_b   1.000
_cell.length_c   1.000
_cell.angle_alpha   90.00
_cell.angle_beta   90.00
_cell.angle_gamma   90.00
#
_symmetry.space_group_name_H-M   'P 1'
#
loop_
_entity.id
_entity.type
_entity.pdbx_description
1 polymer ?
#
loop_
_entity_poly.entity_id
_entity_poly.type
_entity_poly.pdbx_seq_one_letter_code
_entity_poly.pdbx_strand_id
1 'polypeptide(L)'
;MSGGQAQRVAIARALVGPRRLLLADEPTGALDSNAGMTILEVLRTRADRGAAVLLVTHEPRFAAWADRTVFLKDGRIIDETGSSNMDDLLNLEERGA
;
A
#
# COMPACT_ATOMS: atom_id res chain seq x y z
N MET A 1 -5.67 -11.11 -23.16
CA MET A 1 -4.59 -10.88 -22.16
C MET A 1 -4.73 -11.90 -21.05
N SER A 2 -3.62 -12.43 -20.51
CA SER A 2 -3.70 -13.21 -19.27
C SER A 2 -3.97 -12.29 -18.06
N GLY A 3 -4.45 -12.85 -16.95
CA GLY A 3 -4.71 -12.09 -15.71
C GLY A 3 -3.49 -11.27 -15.26
N GLY A 4 -2.31 -11.87 -15.23
CA GLY A 4 -1.07 -11.17 -14.88
C GLY A 4 -0.67 -10.04 -15.85
N GLN A 5 -1.01 -10.14 -17.15
CA GLN A 5 -0.78 -9.03 -18.09
C GLN A 5 -1.73 -7.86 -17.84
N ALA A 6 -3.02 -8.16 -17.62
CA ALA A 6 -4.02 -7.14 -17.28
C ALA A 6 -3.64 -6.40 -15.98
N GLN A 7 -3.14 -7.14 -14.99
CA GLN A 7 -2.69 -6.62 -13.71
C GLN A 7 -1.46 -5.72 -13.84
N ARG A 8 -0.45 -6.12 -14.62
CA ARG A 8 0.72 -5.26 -14.91
C ARG A 8 0.32 -3.95 -15.58
N VAL A 9 -0.61 -3.98 -16.53
CA VAL A 9 -1.11 -2.76 -17.19
C VAL A 9 -1.86 -1.87 -16.20
N ALA A 10 -2.69 -2.45 -15.32
CA ALA A 10 -3.41 -1.70 -14.29
C ALA A 10 -2.44 -1.01 -13.32
N ILE A 11 -1.38 -1.71 -12.90
CA ILE A 11 -0.34 -1.17 -12.02
C ILE A 11 0.43 -0.06 -12.73
N ALA A 12 0.86 -0.27 -13.97
CA ALA A 12 1.52 0.77 -14.76
C ALA A 12 0.64 2.04 -14.84
N ARG A 13 -0.65 1.91 -15.13
CA ARG A 13 -1.61 3.02 -15.17
C ARG A 13 -1.74 3.74 -13.82
N ALA A 14 -1.73 3.01 -12.71
CA ALA A 14 -1.79 3.59 -11.37
C ALA A 14 -0.53 4.40 -11.04
N LEU A 15 0.61 4.05 -11.63
CA LEU A 15 1.92 4.65 -11.35
C LEU A 15 2.31 5.79 -12.30
N VAL A 16 1.58 5.99 -13.39
CA VAL A 16 1.89 7.09 -14.34
C VAL A 16 1.68 8.46 -13.67
N GLY A 17 2.74 9.28 -13.71
CA GLY A 17 2.77 10.63 -13.18
C GLY A 17 3.08 10.73 -11.67
N PRO A 18 3.09 11.96 -11.13
CA PRO A 18 3.24 12.20 -9.70
C PRO A 18 1.91 11.90 -8.99
N ARG A 19 1.83 10.75 -8.33
CA ARG A 19 0.68 10.38 -7.50
C ARG A 19 1.02 10.57 -6.03
N ARG A 20 0.16 11.28 -5.31
CA ARG A 20 0.27 11.47 -3.85
C ARG A 20 -0.42 10.37 -3.04
N LEU A 21 -1.30 9.59 -3.68
CA LEU A 21 -2.02 8.48 -3.08
C LEU A 21 -2.14 7.32 -4.06
N LEU A 22 -1.83 6.11 -3.60
CA LEU A 22 -2.01 4.85 -4.33
C LEU A 22 -2.89 3.91 -3.51
N LEU A 23 -3.97 3.44 -4.11
CA LEU A 23 -4.85 2.42 -3.54
C LEU A 23 -4.62 1.12 -4.30
N ALA A 24 -4.11 0.10 -3.61
CA ALA A 24 -3.74 -1.17 -4.20
C ALA A 24 -4.59 -2.28 -3.55
N ASP A 25 -5.71 -2.60 -4.20
CA ASP A 25 -6.65 -3.63 -3.74
C ASP A 25 -6.23 -5.01 -4.29
N GLU A 26 -5.74 -5.88 -3.41
CA GLU A 26 -5.18 -7.21 -3.73
C GLU A 26 -4.27 -7.23 -4.99
N PRO A 27 -3.24 -6.37 -5.05
CA PRO A 27 -2.46 -6.12 -6.28
C PRO A 27 -1.52 -7.28 -6.66
N THR A 28 -1.53 -8.38 -5.91
CA THR A 28 -0.72 -9.59 -6.13
C THR A 28 -1.56 -10.84 -6.41
N GLY A 29 -2.90 -10.78 -6.30
CA GLY A 29 -3.75 -11.99 -6.26
C GLY A 29 -3.70 -12.90 -7.50
N ALA A 30 -3.35 -12.38 -8.68
CA ALA A 30 -3.20 -13.19 -9.90
C ALA A 30 -1.73 -13.29 -10.39
N LEU A 31 -0.77 -13.01 -9.51
CA LEU A 31 0.67 -13.06 -9.78
C LEU A 31 1.33 -14.21 -9.02
N ASP A 32 2.42 -14.75 -9.58
CA ASP A 32 3.30 -15.64 -8.83
C ASP A 32 4.06 -14.88 -7.73
N SER A 33 4.67 -15.62 -6.81
CA SER A 33 5.38 -15.03 -5.65
C SER A 33 6.47 -14.02 -6.04
N ASN A 34 7.21 -14.26 -7.14
CA ASN A 34 8.28 -13.35 -7.56
C ASN A 34 7.68 -12.06 -8.16
N ALA A 35 6.69 -12.20 -9.04
CA ALA A 35 5.99 -11.07 -9.61
C ALA A 35 5.28 -10.23 -8.54
N GLY A 36 4.68 -10.86 -7.53
CA GLY A 36 4.05 -10.18 -6.40
C GLY A 36 5.05 -9.33 -5.60
N MET A 37 6.25 -9.86 -5.36
CA MET A 37 7.33 -9.13 -4.70
C MET A 37 7.76 -7.88 -5.47
N THR A 38 7.91 -7.99 -6.79
CA THR A 38 8.23 -6.82 -7.64
C THR A 38 7.16 -5.72 -7.53
N ILE A 39 5.89 -6.07 -7.38
CA ILE A 39 4.83 -5.09 -7.17
C ILE A 39 5.01 -4.36 -5.83
N LEU A 40 5.33 -5.08 -4.76
CA LEU A 40 5.57 -4.49 -3.45
C LEU A 40 6.78 -3.55 -3.43
N GLU A 41 7.87 -3.92 -4.10
CA GLU A 41 9.05 -3.07 -4.24
C GLU A 41 8.71 -1.73 -4.92
N VAL A 42 7.86 -1.78 -5.95
CA VAL A 42 7.41 -0.58 -6.65
C VAL A 42 6.51 0.28 -5.77
N LEU A 43 5.57 -0.32 -5.04
CA LEU A 43 4.70 0.41 -4.10
C LEU A 43 5.54 1.04 -2.98
N ARG A 44 6.49 0.31 -2.41
CA ARG A 44 7.41 0.80 -1.38
C ARG A 44 8.24 1.97 -1.89
N THR A 45 8.81 1.86 -3.08
CA THR A 45 9.57 2.94 -3.72
C THR A 45 8.72 4.21 -3.88
N ARG A 46 7.41 4.09 -4.11
CA ARG A 46 6.51 5.24 -4.18
C ARG A 46 6.24 5.83 -2.81
N ALA A 47 6.06 4.99 -1.79
CA ALA A 47 5.94 5.43 -0.40
C ALA A 47 7.16 6.22 0.05
N ASP A 48 8.36 5.69 -0.21
CA ASP A 48 9.64 6.34 0.13
C ASP A 48 9.85 7.67 -0.62
N ARG A 49 9.15 7.88 -1.74
CA ARG A 49 9.13 9.15 -2.50
C ARG A 49 8.02 10.11 -2.04
N GLY A 50 7.33 9.80 -0.95
CA GLY A 50 6.32 10.67 -0.32
C GLY A 50 4.88 10.44 -0.79
N ALA A 51 4.58 9.36 -1.51
CA ALA A 51 3.20 8.98 -1.80
C ALA A 51 2.60 8.21 -0.61
N ALA A 52 1.36 8.49 -0.23
CA ALA A 52 0.61 7.59 0.64
C ALA A 52 0.24 6.32 -0.15
N VAL A 53 0.39 5.14 0.47
CA VAL A 53 0.03 3.86 -0.15
C VAL A 53 -0.88 3.09 0.80
N LEU A 54 -2.06 2.70 0.31
CA LEU A 54 -2.94 1.75 0.97
C LEU A 54 -2.89 0.43 0.22
N LEU A 55 -2.40 -0.61 0.89
CA LEU A 55 -2.36 -1.98 0.37
C LEU A 55 -3.44 -2.81 1.08
N VAL A 56 -4.34 -3.41 0.32
CA VAL A 56 -5.25 -4.45 0.82
C VAL A 56 -4.66 -5.80 0.45
N THR A 57 -4.48 -6.67 1.44
CA THR A 57 -3.97 -8.02 1.24
C THR A 57 -4.42 -8.92 2.37
N HIS A 58 -4.59 -10.21 2.06
CA HIS A 58 -4.80 -11.27 3.04
C HIS A 58 -3.51 -12.04 3.36
N GLU A 59 -2.36 -11.65 2.80
CA GLU A 59 -1.07 -12.32 2.99
C GLU A 59 -0.19 -11.60 4.03
N PRO A 60 0.09 -12.21 5.20
CA PRO A 60 0.88 -11.57 6.26
C PRO A 60 2.28 -11.12 5.81
N ARG A 61 2.91 -11.88 4.91
CA ARG A 61 4.23 -11.54 4.34
C ARG A 61 4.23 -10.23 3.55
N PHE A 62 3.08 -9.85 2.98
CA PHE A 62 2.92 -8.61 2.23
C PHE A 62 2.49 -7.47 3.14
N ALA A 63 1.65 -7.75 4.15
CA ALA A 63 1.34 -6.79 5.20
C ALA A 63 2.60 -6.29 5.94
N ALA A 64 3.59 -7.16 6.14
CA ALA A 64 4.88 -6.82 6.76
C ALA A 64 5.70 -5.74 6.03
N TRP A 65 5.33 -5.36 4.80
CA TRP A 65 5.97 -4.26 4.06
C TRP A 65 5.44 -2.88 4.44
N ALA A 66 4.30 -2.82 5.12
CA ALA A 66 3.64 -1.57 5.46
C ALA A 66 4.24 -0.96 6.74
N ASP A 67 4.33 0.37 6.77
CA ASP A 67 4.74 1.10 7.98
C ASP A 67 3.68 0.98 9.10
N ARG A 68 2.41 0.80 8.71
CA ARG A 68 1.26 0.55 9.58
C ARG A 68 0.36 -0.51 8.96
N THR A 69 -0.11 -1.46 9.78
CA THR A 69 -1.08 -2.48 9.37
C THR A 69 -2.35 -2.33 10.21
N VAL A 70 -3.51 -2.40 9.56
CA VAL A 70 -4.82 -2.37 10.22
C VAL A 70 -5.53 -3.67 9.91
N PHE A 71 -6.01 -4.37 10.94
CA PHE A 71 -6.75 -5.62 10.80
C PHE A 71 -8.25 -5.34 10.85
N LEU A 72 -8.96 -5.76 9.81
CA LEU A 72 -10.41 -5.63 9.72
C LEU A 72 -11.09 -6.99 9.86
N LYS A 73 -12.21 -7.02 10.58
CA LYS A 73 -13.13 -8.15 10.64
C LYS A 73 -14.56 -7.64 10.81
N ASP A 74 -15.48 -8.18 10.02
CA ASP A 74 -16.91 -7.84 10.07
C ASP A 74 -17.18 -6.33 10.00
N GLY A 75 -16.45 -5.62 9.14
CA GLY A 75 -16.56 -4.17 8.95
C GLY A 75 -15.99 -3.33 10.10
N ARG A 76 -15.29 -3.94 11.05
CA ARG A 76 -14.68 -3.25 12.20
C ARG A 76 -13.16 -3.44 12.21
N ILE A 77 -12.45 -2.40 12.64
CA ILE A 77 -11.03 -2.51 12.99
C ILE A 77 -10.96 -3.30 14.29
N ILE A 78 -10.24 -4.42 14.26
CA ILE A 78 -10.07 -5.31 15.41
C ILE A 78 -8.68 -5.22 16.02
N ASP A 79 -7.69 -4.76 15.27
CA ASP A 79 -6.30 -4.64 15.72
C ASP A 79 -5.50 -3.71 14.78
N GLU A 80 -4.37 -3.21 15.25
CA GLU A 80 -3.42 -2.45 14.44
C GLU A 80 -1.97 -2.58 14.92
N THR A 81 -1.02 -2.43 14.01
CA THR A 81 0.43 -2.40 14.30
C THR A 81 1.12 -1.28 13.53
N GLY A 82 2.29 -0.85 13.99
CA GLY A 82 3.02 0.32 13.45
C GLY A 82 2.70 1.60 14.21
N SER A 83 3.41 2.70 13.93
CA SER A 83 3.21 3.95 14.68
C SER A 83 1.84 4.53 14.37
N SER A 84 0.95 4.49 15.37
CA SER A 84 -0.30 5.24 15.42
C SER A 84 -0.13 6.51 16.25
N ASN A 85 0.92 7.29 15.99
CA ASN A 85 0.98 8.60 16.64
C ASN A 85 0.10 9.58 15.85
N MET A 86 -1.21 9.48 16.07
CA MET A 86 -2.19 10.46 15.58
C MET A 86 -1.81 11.88 16.03
N ASP A 87 -1.16 11.99 17.19
CA ASP A 87 -0.57 13.22 17.70
C ASP A 87 0.54 13.76 16.79
N ASP A 88 1.36 12.92 16.15
CA ASP A 88 2.38 13.37 15.18
C ASP A 88 1.74 13.89 13.88
N LEU A 89 0.60 13.33 13.46
CA LEU A 89 -0.13 13.78 12.27
C LEU A 89 -0.79 15.15 12.48
N LEU A 90 -1.33 15.40 13.67
CA LEU A 90 -1.92 16.69 14.03
C LEU A 90 -0.83 17.77 14.27
N ASN A 91 0.34 17.38 14.79
CA ASN A 91 1.47 18.29 15.02
C ASN A 91 2.23 18.67 13.74
N LEU A 92 1.97 18.01 12.60
CA LEU A 92 2.54 18.40 11.30
C LEU A 92 1.88 19.66 10.71
N GLU A 93 0.65 20.00 11.11
CA GLU A 93 -0.01 21.25 10.70
C GLU A 93 0.58 22.48 11.42
N GLU A 94 1.15 22.31 12.62
CA GLU A 94 1.71 23.42 13.42
C GLU A 94 3.16 23.76 13.07
N ARG A 95 3.88 22.88 12.36
CA ARG A 95 5.29 23.08 11.97
C ARG A 95 5.48 23.73 10.58
N GLY A 96 4.38 24.13 9.95
CA GLY A 96 4.33 24.65 8.58
C GLY A 96 3.76 26.06 8.44
N ALA A 97 3.99 26.95 9.40
CA ALA A 97 3.74 28.39 9.29
C ALA A 97 5.01 29.20 9.58
#